data_AF-I3EHV4-F1
#
_entry.id   AF-I3EHV4-F1
#
_cell.length_a   1.000
_cell.length_b   1.000
_cell.length_c   1.000
_cell.angle_alpha   90.00
_cell.angle_beta   90.00
_cell.angle_gamma   90.00
#
_symmetry.space_group_name_H-M   'P 1'
#
loop_
_entity.id
_entity.type
_entity.pdbx_description
1 polymer ?
#
loop_
_entity_poly.entity_id
_entity_poly.type
_entity_poly.pdbx_seq_one_letter_code
_entity_poly.pdbx_strand_id
1 'polypeptide(L)' 'MAKAISLNKTGKVRGSTPKVAKADKPKPKKGRASKRALYEKRVSKGYFEGIMKMNPQEVK' A
#
# COMPACT_ATOMS: atom_id res chain seq x y z
N MET A 1 -44.19 3.45 -1.44
CA MET A 1 -43.77 2.55 -0.35
C MET A 1 -42.25 2.52 -0.33
N ALA A 2 -41.61 2.91 0.78
CA ALA A 2 -40.15 2.92 0.86
C ALA A 2 -39.61 1.47 0.83
N LYS A 3 -38.56 1.24 0.03
CA LYS A 3 -37.91 -0.07 -0.08
C LYS A 3 -37.29 -0.44 1.27
N ALA A 4 -37.75 -1.51 1.91
CA ALA A 4 -37.16 -2.02 3.14
C ALA A 4 -35.72 -2.50 2.86
N ILE A 5 -34.73 -1.75 3.34
CA ILE A 5 -33.31 -2.11 3.20
C ILE A 5 -32.96 -3.10 4.32
N SER A 6 -32.57 -4.33 3.96
CA SER A 6 -32.23 -5.36 4.96
C SER A 6 -30.90 -5.03 5.65
N LEU A 7 -30.91 -4.88 6.98
CA LEU A 7 -29.73 -4.57 7.79
C LEU A 7 -28.87 -5.79 8.16
N ASN A 8 -29.40 -7.01 7.97
CA ASN A 8 -28.81 -8.26 8.46
C ASN A 8 -27.43 -8.62 7.87
N LYS A 9 -27.00 -7.95 6.80
CA LYS A 9 -25.70 -8.19 6.14
C LYS A 9 -24.62 -7.18 6.54
N THR A 10 -24.96 -6.21 7.39
CA THR A 10 -24.05 -5.12 7.76
C THR A 10 -22.86 -5.67 8.55
N GLY A 11 -21.65 -5.31 8.14
CA GLY A 11 -20.42 -5.70 8.85
C GLY A 11 -19.93 -7.14 8.64
N LYS A 12 -20.68 -8.00 7.93
CA LYS A 12 -20.32 -9.42 7.70
C LYS A 12 -18.88 -9.61 7.25
N VAL A 13 -18.46 -8.89 6.21
CA VAL A 13 -17.13 -9.05 5.62
C VAL A 13 -16.04 -8.56 6.57
N ARG A 14 -16.20 -7.35 7.12
CA ARG A 14 -15.21 -6.74 8.03
C ARG A 14 -15.04 -7.53 9.34
N GLY A 15 -16.09 -8.17 9.85
CA GLY A 15 -16.03 -9.04 11.02
C GLY A 15 -15.43 -10.41 10.72
N SER A 16 -15.64 -10.93 9.50
CA SER A 16 -15.09 -12.22 9.08
C SER A 16 -13.59 -12.19 8.76
N THR A 17 -13.07 -11.05 8.31
CA THR A 17 -11.65 -10.93 7.94
C THR A 17 -10.76 -11.01 9.18
N PRO A 18 -9.76 -11.90 9.23
CA PRO A 18 -8.86 -12.01 10.37
C PRO A 18 -8.09 -10.71 10.58
N LYS A 19 -7.99 -10.28 11.84
CA LYS A 19 -7.25 -9.05 12.19
C LYS A 19 -5.76 -9.34 12.25
N VAL A 20 -5.02 -8.83 11.27
CA VAL A 20 -3.55 -8.92 11.25
C VAL A 20 -2.96 -7.76 12.07
N ALA A 21 -2.07 -8.08 13.01
CA ALA A 21 -1.34 -7.08 13.79
C ALA A 21 -0.40 -6.25 12.89
N LYS A 22 -0.18 -4.98 13.25
CA LYS A 22 0.78 -4.14 12.51
C LYS A 22 2.19 -4.59 12.84
N ALA A 23 3.00 -4.82 11.82
CA ALA A 23 4.43 -5.06 11.99
C ALA A 23 5.15 -3.76 12.39
N ASP A 24 6.10 -3.88 13.32
CA ASP A 24 7.01 -2.79 13.66
C ASP A 24 7.94 -2.49 12.49
N LYS A 25 8.02 -1.21 12.12
CA LYS A 25 8.83 -0.73 10.99
C LYS A 25 9.78 0.36 11.48
N PRO A 26 11.01 0.42 10.95
CA PRO A 26 11.93 1.50 11.26
C PRO A 26 11.31 2.84 10.86
N LYS A 27 11.63 3.89 11.62
CA LYS A 27 11.14 5.24 11.37
C LYS A 27 11.61 5.69 9.97
N PRO A 28 10.70 6.06 9.06
CA PRO A 28 11.09 6.50 7.73
C PRO A 28 11.83 7.85 7.81
N LYS A 29 12.80 8.04 6.92
CA LYS A 29 13.45 9.35 6.70
C LYS A 29 12.37 10.37 6.31
N LYS A 30 12.52 11.62 6.77
CA LYS A 30 11.57 12.72 6.50
C LYS A 30 12.23 13.86 5.73
N GLY A 31 11.42 14.72 5.10
CA GLY A 31 11.88 15.93 4.41
C GLY A 31 12.89 15.66 3.29
N ARG A 32 13.97 16.44 3.25
CA ARG A 32 15.03 16.33 2.22
C ARG A 32 15.67 14.94 2.15
N ALA A 33 15.85 14.29 3.30
CA ALA A 33 16.46 12.97 3.37
C ALA A 33 15.59 11.90 2.69
N SER A 34 14.26 12.04 2.78
CA SER A 34 13.32 11.16 2.06
C SER A 34 13.39 11.37 0.55
N LYS A 35 13.41 12.65 0.11
CA LYS A 35 13.53 13.00 -1.31
C LYS A 35 14.84 12.47 -1.91
N ARG A 36 15.95 12.56 -1.17
CA ARG A 36 17.25 12.06 -1.62
C ARG A 36 17.25 10.54 -1.77
N ALA A 37 16.76 9.81 -0.77
CA ALA A 37 16.66 8.36 -0.84
C ALA A 37 15.78 7.87 -2.02
N LEU A 38 14.70 8.60 -2.32
CA LEU A 38 13.84 8.29 -3.46
C LEU A 38 14.53 8.55 -4.81
N TYR A 39 15.27 9.66 -4.93
CA TYR A 39 16.03 9.97 -6.14
C TYR A 39 17.11 8.92 -6.41
N GLU A 40 17.91 8.58 -5.41
CA GLU A 40 18.96 7.56 -5.53
C GLU A 40 18.39 6.21 -5.98
N LYS A 41 17.24 5.80 -5.40
CA LYS A 41 16.54 4.57 -5.81
C LYS A 41 16.01 4.60 -7.25
N ARG A 42 15.69 5.78 -7.79
CA ARG A 42 15.19 5.94 -9.17
C ARG A 42 16.33 5.94 -10.18
N VAL A 43 17.41 6.64 -9.87
CA VAL A 43 18.62 6.67 -10.71
C VAL A 43 19.24 5.29 -10.80
N SER A 44 19.42 4.58 -9.68
CA SER A 44 20.01 3.23 -9.69
C SER A 44 19.19 2.20 -10.46
N LYS A 45 17.91 2.51 -10.70
CA LYS A 45 16.95 1.66 -11.39
C LYS A 45 16.69 2.08 -12.84
N GLY A 46 17.43 3.07 -13.36
CA GLY A 46 17.26 3.54 -14.73
C GLY A 46 15.92 4.21 -15.01
N TYR A 47 15.25 4.76 -13.99
CA TYR A 47 13.91 5.35 -14.14
C TYR A 47 13.87 6.51 -15.14
N PHE A 48 14.98 7.23 -15.31
CA PHE A 48 15.08 8.37 -16.22
C PHE A 48 15.42 7.97 -17.66
N GLU A 49 15.78 6.70 -17.89
CA GLU A 49 16.22 6.19 -19.19
C GLU A 49 15.11 5.44 -19.94
N GLY A 50 13.99 5.14 -19.29
CA GLY A 50 12.87 4.43 -19.91
C GLY A 50 11.71 4.13 -18.97
N ILE A 51 10.80 3.25 -19.42
CA ILE A 51 9.64 2.82 -18.63
C ILE A 51 10.05 1.70 -17.68
N MET A 52 9.87 1.90 -16.37
CA MET A 52 10.29 0.93 -15.35
C MET A 52 9.19 0.59 -14.34
N LYS A 53 9.09 -0.69 -13.95
CA LYS A 53 8.17 -1.17 -12.92
C LYS A 53 8.81 -1.03 -11.53
N MET A 54 8.38 -0.02 -10.76
CA MET A 54 8.94 0.25 -9.43
C MET A 54 8.60 -0.79 -8.36
N ASN A 55 7.47 -1.48 -8.51
CA ASN A 55 7.00 -2.53 -7.60
C ASN A 55 6.73 -3.84 -8.39
N PRO A 56 7.78 -4.61 -8.73
CA PRO A 56 7.59 -5.95 -9.26
C PRO A 56 7.02 -6.84 -8.15
N GLN A 57 5.91 -7.51 -8.43
CA GLN A 57 5.41 -8.58 -7.57
C GLN A 57 6.06 -9.87 -8.03
N GLU A 58 6.80 -10.52 -7.14
CA GLU A 58 7.24 -11.89 -7.35
C GLU A 58 5.99 -12.76 -7.21
N VAL A 59 5.48 -13.24 -8.34
CA VAL A 59 4.44 -14.28 -8.33
C VAL A 59 5.15 -15.54 -7.85
N LYS A 60 4.75 -16.03 -6.68
CA LYS A 60 5.15 -17.36 -6.21
C LYS A 60 4.38 -18.44 -6.93
#